data_AF-A0A352STT8-F1
#
_entry.id   AF-A0A352STT8-F1
#
_cell.length_a   1.000
_cell.length_b   1.000
_cell.length_c   1.000
_cell.angle_alpha   90.00
_cell.angle_beta   90.00
_cell.angle_gamma   90.00
#
_symmetry.space_group_name_H-M   'P 1'
#
loop_
_entity.id
_entity.type
_entity.pdbx_description
1 polymer ?
#
loop_
_entity_poly.entity_id
_entity_poly.type
_entity_poly.pdbx_seq_one_letter_code
_entity_poly.pdbx_strand_id
1 'polypeptide(L)'
;MKQSITDYMIKNFDLKGGMIMSFKIHLAENQVLHIGVFPDEETAKAQSEKVKDARKQISAMGAKAEDMSGSISDLLIAGDVTLNQLTSNR
;
A
#
# COMPACT_ATOMS: atom_id res chain seq x y z
N MET A 1 1.71 -1.76 -24.90
CA MET A 1 0.59 -1.88 -23.93
C MET A 1 1.10 -1.35 -22.60
N LYS A 2 0.46 -0.31 -22.05
CA LYS A 2 0.82 0.28 -20.75
C LYS A 2 0.73 -0.84 -19.71
N GLN A 3 1.87 -1.30 -19.21
CA GLN A 3 1.88 -2.06 -17.96
C GLN A 3 1.23 -1.14 -16.94
N SER A 4 0.10 -1.56 -16.35
CA SER A 4 -0.64 -0.66 -15.47
C SER A 4 0.29 -0.26 -14.32
N ILE A 5 0.22 0.99 -13.84
CA ILE A 5 1.00 1.43 -12.69
C ILE A 5 0.79 0.45 -11.52
N THR A 6 -0.41 -0.13 -11.39
CA THR A 6 -0.71 -1.20 -10.46
C THR A 6 0.21 -2.39 -10.61
N ASP A 7 0.38 -2.97 -11.81
CA ASP A 7 1.26 -4.12 -12.05
C ASP A 7 2.72 -3.82 -11.73
N TYR A 8 3.17 -2.61 -12.10
CA TYR A 8 4.49 -2.12 -11.71
C TYR A 8 4.62 -2.05 -10.20
N MET A 9 3.59 -1.56 -9.50
CA MET A 9 3.59 -1.45 -8.04
C MET A 9 3.62 -2.83 -7.37
N ILE A 10 2.80 -3.78 -7.83
CA ILE A 10 2.78 -5.17 -7.33
C ILE A 10 4.17 -5.77 -7.47
N LYS A 11 4.75 -5.71 -8.67
CA LYS A 11 6.02 -6.38 -8.96
C LYS A 11 7.18 -5.80 -8.17
N ASN A 12 7.17 -4.49 -7.90
CA ASN A 12 8.33 -3.80 -7.37
C ASN A 12 8.25 -3.47 -5.88
N PHE A 13 7.05 -3.36 -5.29
CA PHE A 13 6.91 -2.88 -3.90
C PHE A 13 6.14 -3.81 -2.98
N ASP A 14 5.25 -4.67 -3.47
CA ASP A 14 4.46 -5.53 -2.58
C ASP A 14 5.32 -6.50 -1.77
N LEU A 15 5.11 -6.49 -0.46
CA LEU A 15 5.69 -7.44 0.49
C LEU A 15 7.23 -7.51 0.40
N LYS A 16 7.87 -6.42 -0.05
CA LYS A 16 9.33 -6.28 -0.08
C LYS A 16 9.82 -5.40 1.06
N GLY A 17 11.11 -5.56 1.40
CA GLY A 17 11.78 -4.70 2.36
C GLY A 17 11.21 -4.78 3.78
N GLY A 18 10.71 -5.96 4.18
CA GLY A 18 10.15 -6.18 5.52
C GLY A 18 8.69 -5.74 5.69
N MET A 19 8.01 -5.37 4.59
CA MET A 19 6.58 -5.05 4.60
C MET A 19 5.76 -6.28 5.01
N ILE A 20 4.90 -6.13 6.03
CA ILE A 20 4.04 -7.20 6.56
C ILE A 20 2.69 -7.26 5.86
N MET A 21 2.18 -6.13 5.35
CA MET A 21 0.94 -6.07 4.59
C MET A 21 1.02 -5.00 3.51
N SER A 22 0.34 -5.24 2.39
CA SER A 22 0.25 -4.30 1.27
C SER A 22 -1.20 -4.16 0.84
N PHE A 23 -1.72 -2.94 0.85
CA PHE A 23 -3.06 -2.64 0.33
C PHE A 23 -2.95 -1.78 -0.92
N LYS A 24 -3.84 -2.04 -1.88
CA LYS A 24 -4.00 -1.18 -3.05
C LYS A 24 -5.46 -0.80 -3.18
N ILE A 25 -5.71 0.48 -3.27
CA ILE A 25 -7.05 1.05 -3.33
C ILE A 25 -7.12 1.91 -4.58
N HIS A 26 -8.05 1.61 -5.48
CA HIS A 26 -8.37 2.48 -6.60
C HIS A 26 -9.22 3.64 -6.07
N LEU A 27 -8.69 4.87 -6.11
CA LEU A 27 -9.42 6.08 -5.70
C LEU A 27 -10.21 6.67 -6.88
N ALA A 28 -9.68 6.50 -8.10
CA ALA A 28 -10.30 6.90 -9.36
C ALA A 28 -9.73 6.06 -10.51
N GLU A 29 -10.22 6.25 -11.73
CA GLU A 29 -9.77 5.53 -12.93
C GLU A 29 -8.25 5.66 -13.18
N ASN A 30 -7.66 6.80 -12.81
CA ASN A 30 -6.24 7.10 -12.98
C ASN A 30 -5.47 7.28 -11.65
N GLN A 31 -6.08 6.95 -10.50
CA GLN A 31 -5.48 7.16 -9.19
C GLN A 31 -5.51 5.90 -8.34
N VAL A 32 -4.34 5.51 -7.85
CA VAL A 32 -4.16 4.34 -6.98
C VAL A 32 -3.44 4.79 -5.71
N LEU A 33 -3.97 4.39 -4.56
CA LEU A 33 -3.31 4.49 -3.27
C LEU A 33 -2.67 3.14 -2.95
N HIS A 34 -1.36 3.14 -2.71
CA HIS A 34 -0.61 1.99 -2.22
C HIS A 34 -0.24 2.23 -0.76
N ILE A 35 -0.63 1.31 0.11
CA ILE A 35 -0.36 1.38 1.55
C ILE A 35 0.52 0.19 1.91
N GLY A 36 1.76 0.46 2.30
CA GLY A 36 2.66 -0.53 2.87
C GLY A 36 2.65 -0.46 4.38
N VAL A 37 2.37 -1.59 5.05
CA VAL A 37 2.46 -1.72 6.50
C VAL A 37 3.77 -2.42 6.85
N PHE A 38 4.50 -1.85 7.81
CA PHE A 38 5.80 -2.33 8.26
C PHE A 38 5.75 -2.64 9.76
N PRO A 39 6.64 -3.51 10.27
CA PRO A 39 6.66 -3.86 11.69
C PRO A 39 7.12 -2.70 12.58
N ASP A 40 7.95 -1.80 12.05
CA ASP A 40 8.51 -0.65 12.76
C ASP A 40 8.88 0.48 11.79
N GLU A 41 9.17 1.65 12.37
CA GLU A 41 9.50 2.86 11.63
C GLU A 41 10.87 2.78 10.93
N GLU A 42 11.83 2.06 11.50
CA GLU A 42 13.16 1.90 10.92
C GLU A 42 13.08 1.14 9.59
N THR A 43 12.36 0.03 9.58
CA THR A 43 12.09 -0.79 8.40
C THR A 43 11.34 0.01 7.34
N ALA A 44 10.31 0.76 7.75
CA ALA A 44 9.54 1.64 6.86
C ALA A 44 10.45 2.70 6.20
N LYS A 45 11.30 3.37 6.98
CA LYS A 45 12.26 4.37 6.49
C LYS A 45 13.28 3.76 5.54
N ALA A 46 13.88 2.63 5.90
CA ALA A 46 14.84 1.93 5.06
C ALA A 46 14.25 1.52 3.71
N GLN A 47 12.99 1.07 3.69
CA GLN A 47 12.30 0.77 2.44
C GLN A 47 11.94 2.04 1.66
N SER A 48 11.48 3.11 2.33
CA SER A 48 11.16 4.40 1.71
C SER A 48 12.35 4.96 0.92
N GLU A 49 13.56 4.88 1.48
CA GLU A 49 14.79 5.30 0.81
C GLU A 49 15.08 4.48 -0.45
N LYS A 50 14.95 3.15 -0.39
CA LYS A 50 15.21 2.24 -1.53
C LYS A 50 14.25 2.47 -2.70
N VAL A 51 13.03 2.94 -2.42
CA VAL A 51 12.01 3.12 -3.46
C VAL A 51 12.01 4.53 -4.07
N LYS A 52 12.85 5.46 -3.58
CA LYS A 52 12.90 6.85 -4.08
C LYS A 52 13.10 6.93 -5.59
N ASP A 53 14.02 6.15 -6.15
CA ASP A 53 14.29 6.20 -7.59
C ASP A 53 13.16 5.59 -8.42
N ALA A 54 12.51 4.55 -7.90
CA ALA A 54 11.32 3.99 -8.53
C ALA A 54 10.13 4.98 -8.52
N ARG A 55 10.03 5.86 -7.51
CA ARG A 55 9.04 6.95 -7.50
C ARG A 55 9.35 8.03 -8.53
N LYS A 56 10.62 8.37 -8.74
CA LYS A 56 11.02 9.28 -9.83
C LYS A 56 10.60 8.72 -11.19
N GLN A 57 10.74 7.42 -11.39
CA GLN A 57 10.26 6.74 -12.60
C GLN A 57 8.73 6.82 -12.74
N ILE A 58 7.98 6.59 -11.67
CA ILE A 58 6.51 6.74 -11.66
C ILE A 58 6.10 8.19 -12.01
N SER A 59 6.78 9.18 -11.44
CA SER A 59 6.55 10.59 -11.76
C SER A 59 6.87 10.92 -13.22
N ALA A 60 7.96 10.39 -13.75
CA ALA A 60 8.33 10.53 -15.17
C ALA A 60 7.32 9.88 -16.13
N MET A 61 6.53 8.90 -15.67
CA MET A 61 5.42 8.32 -16.43
C MET A 61 4.16 9.21 -16.43
N GLY A 62 4.21 10.38 -15.79
CA GLY A 62 3.12 11.34 -15.72
C GLY A 62 2.15 11.13 -14.55
N ALA A 63 2.46 10.23 -13.62
CA ALA A 63 1.65 10.00 -12.43
C ALA A 63 2.11 10.89 -11.27
N LYS A 64 1.18 11.58 -10.62
CA LYS A 64 1.48 12.30 -9.38
C LYS A 64 1.69 11.26 -8.26
N ALA A 65 2.88 11.27 -7.65
CA ALA A 65 3.20 10.41 -6.51
C ALA A 65 3.43 11.27 -5.27
N GLU A 66 2.58 11.10 -4.26
CA GLU A 66 2.73 11.71 -2.94
C GLU A 66 3.00 10.60 -1.93
N ASP A 67 3.96 10.84 -1.03
CA ASP A 67 4.31 9.91 0.04
C ASP A 67 3.85 10.48 1.38
N MET A 68 3.24 9.62 2.18
CA MET A 68 2.88 9.91 3.54
C MET A 68 3.34 8.73 4.39
N SER A 69 4.00 9.04 5.50
CA SER A 69 4.42 8.05 6.49
C SER A 69 3.93 8.47 7.86
N GLY A 70 3.63 7.48 8.69
CA GLY A 70 3.13 7.71 10.04
C GLY A 70 2.71 6.41 10.71
N SER A 71 2.53 6.49 12.02
CA SER A 71 1.99 5.39 12.81
C SER A 71 0.54 5.11 12.42
N ILE A 72 0.17 3.83 12.39
CA ILE A 72 -1.22 3.43 12.21
C ILE A 72 -1.85 3.32 13.60
N SER A 73 -2.79 4.22 13.92
CA SER A 73 -3.46 4.21 15.22
C SER A 73 -4.62 3.22 15.30
N ASP A 74 -5.37 3.03 14.20
CA ASP A 74 -6.65 2.31 14.19
C ASP A 74 -6.79 1.38 12.96
N LEU A 75 -6.01 0.30 12.90
CA LEU A 75 -6.12 -0.72 11.85
C LEU A 75 -7.05 -1.86 12.28
N LEU A 76 -8.23 -1.94 11.66
CA LEU A 76 -9.13 -3.09 11.80
C LEU A 76 -9.11 -3.91 10.51
N ILE A 77 -8.78 -5.20 10.61
CA ILE A 77 -8.88 -6.15 9.50
C ILE A 77 -10.00 -7.13 9.83
N ALA A 78 -11.15 -6.95 9.18
CA ALA A 78 -12.28 -7.86 9.29
C ALA A 78 -12.22 -8.88 8.15
N GLY A 79 -11.82 -10.12 8.46
CA GLY A 79 -11.82 -11.23 7.49
C GLY A 79 -13.11 -12.04 7.59
N ASP A 80 -13.76 -12.29 6.45
CA ASP A 80 -14.85 -13.26 6.26
C ASP A 80 -15.96 -13.21 7.34
N VAL A 81 -16.37 -11.99 7.73
CA VAL A 81 -17.40 -11.80 8.75
C VAL A 81 -18.77 -11.91 8.10
N THR A 82 -19.42 -13.06 8.28
CA THR A 82 -20.82 -13.24 7.89
C THR A 82 -21.75 -12.49 8.85
N LEU A 83 -22.95 -12.11 8.39
CA LEU A 83 -23.93 -11.40 9.21
C LEU A 83 -24.19 -12.11 10.55
N ASN A 84 -24.15 -13.44 10.58
CA ASN A 84 -24.36 -14.27 11.78
C ASN A 84 -23.24 -14.14 12.83
N GLN A 85 -22.01 -13.78 12.44
CA GLN A 85 -20.91 -13.53 13.36
C GLN A 85 -20.97 -12.12 13.96
N LEU A 86 -21.57 -11.17 13.22
CA LEU A 86 -21.86 -9.81 13.72
C LEU A 86 -23.11 -9.77 14.62
N THR A 87 -24.07 -10.67 14.37
CA THR A 87 -25.34 -10.76 15.11
C THR A 87 -25.40 -11.89 16.12
N SER A 88 -24.28 -12.54 16.45
CA SER A 88 -24.20 -13.44 17.61
C SER A 88 -24.41 -12.62 18.89
N ASN A 89 -25.69 -12.48 19.19
CA ASN A 89 -26.27 -11.72 20.28
C ASN A 89 -25.74 -12.21 21.63
N ARG A 90 -25.31 -11.24 22.45
CA ARG A 90 -25.39 -11.15 23.92
C ARG A 90 -24.99 -12.36 24.76
#